data_AF-A0A3L8BJM6-F1
#
_entry.id   AF-A0A3L8BJM6-F1
#
_cell.length_a   1.000
_cell.length_b   1.000
_cell.length_c   1.000
_cell.angle_alpha   90.00
_cell.angle_beta   90.00
_cell.angle_gamma   90.00
#
_symmetry.space_group_name_H-M   'P 1'
#
loop_
_entity.id
_entity.type
_entity.pdbx_description
1 polymer ?
#
loop_
_entity_poly.entity_id
_entity_poly.type
_entity_poly.pdbx_seq_one_letter_code
_entity_poly.pdbx_strand_id
1 'polypeptide(L)'
;MYLATNGFRLTGATGLAVILLGIVISFFYPSLPGQLPEGFSLSIIALEFSSTLANASSLFEGNLALVHRYQTGHSIDMLYLITYGAFLGCANLSGWYTQRRALSLIGIISAGIAASADFAENLQLMQLTQALLGNGSAPDFWLLRLFVSTKFLMISVSLLCLVPLLWNRGWLGRIFCTSTLLLAPCTLLTLLGNFEFSSPMTGLIMLAWICLLLWALKVRNGLPNTSDGEPEALGTQTS
;
A
#
# COMPACT_ATOMS: atom_id res chain seq x y z
N MET A 1 -1.33 -16.48 -23.23
CA MET A 1 -1.28 -17.27 -21.98
C MET A 1 0.11 -17.22 -21.33
N TYR A 2 1.20 -17.48 -22.06
CA TYR A 2 2.59 -17.50 -21.54
C TYR A 2 3.09 -16.17 -20.91
N LEU A 3 2.68 -15.01 -21.45
CA LEU A 3 3.03 -13.68 -20.91
C LEU A 3 2.33 -13.39 -19.57
N ALA A 4 1.10 -13.87 -19.39
CA ALA A 4 0.32 -13.62 -18.17
C ALA A 4 0.86 -14.43 -16.99
N THR A 5 1.25 -15.69 -17.20
CA THR A 5 1.87 -16.54 -16.17
C THR A 5 3.21 -15.99 -15.70
N ASN A 6 4.03 -15.43 -16.59
CA ASN A 6 5.26 -14.75 -16.20
C ASN A 6 4.99 -13.45 -15.43
N GLY A 7 3.95 -12.69 -15.81
CA GLY A 7 3.50 -11.52 -15.06
C GLY A 7 3.12 -11.85 -13.61
N PHE A 8 2.35 -12.93 -13.39
CA PHE A 8 1.99 -13.35 -12.04
C PHE A 8 3.17 -13.89 -11.22
N ARG A 9 4.20 -14.45 -11.85
CA ARG A 9 5.46 -14.81 -11.16
C ARG A 9 6.17 -13.57 -10.63
N LEU A 10 6.25 -12.51 -11.45
CA LEU A 10 6.88 -11.26 -11.05
C LEU A 10 6.07 -10.59 -9.93
N THR A 11 4.74 -10.53 -10.05
CA THR A 11 3.83 -10.05 -9.00
C THR A 11 4.02 -10.82 -7.68
N GLY A 12 4.15 -12.14 -7.72
CA GLY A 12 4.39 -12.95 -6.53
C GLY A 12 5.76 -12.67 -5.90
N ALA A 13 6.81 -12.50 -6.70
CA ALA A 13 8.16 -12.21 -6.22
C ALA A 13 8.24 -10.81 -5.58
N THR A 14 7.71 -9.79 -6.25
CA THR A 14 7.68 -8.42 -5.73
C THR A 14 6.77 -8.32 -4.51
N GLY A 15 5.61 -8.99 -4.50
CA GLY A 15 4.73 -9.02 -3.34
C GLY A 15 5.38 -9.67 -2.11
N LEU A 16 6.15 -10.75 -2.28
CA LEU A 16 6.92 -11.32 -1.18
C LEU A 16 7.99 -10.34 -0.66
N ALA A 17 8.70 -9.68 -1.57
CA ALA A 17 9.68 -8.66 -1.20
C ALA A 17 9.05 -7.47 -0.45
N VAL A 18 7.84 -7.04 -0.83
CA VAL A 18 7.07 -6.03 -0.10
C VAL A 18 6.83 -6.47 1.34
N ILE A 19 6.35 -7.68 1.58
CA ILE A 19 6.08 -8.16 2.95
C ILE A 19 7.36 -8.21 3.78
N LEU A 20 8.45 -8.75 3.21
CA LEU A 20 9.73 -8.84 3.91
C LEU A 20 10.30 -7.45 4.24
N LEU A 21 10.31 -6.52 3.28
CA LEU A 21 10.78 -5.16 3.50
C LEU A 21 9.87 -4.39 4.46
N GLY A 22 8.55 -4.58 4.40
CA GLY A 22 7.61 -3.97 5.33
C GLY A 22 7.86 -4.42 6.78
N ILE A 23 8.18 -5.70 6.99
CA ILE A 23 8.62 -6.21 8.30
C ILE A 23 9.91 -5.52 8.73
N VAL A 24 10.91 -5.43 7.85
CA VAL A 24 12.19 -4.77 8.16
C VAL A 24 11.98 -3.29 8.53
N ILE A 25 11.19 -2.56 7.75
CA ILE A 25 10.90 -1.14 7.98
C ILE A 25 10.11 -0.91 9.27
N SER A 26 9.24 -1.84 9.67
CA SER A 26 8.50 -1.73 10.94
C SER A 26 9.42 -1.61 12.16
N PHE A 27 10.65 -2.16 12.09
CA PHE A 27 11.64 -1.96 13.13
C PHE A 27 12.23 -0.55 13.17
N PHE A 28 12.01 0.31 12.17
CA PHE A 28 12.53 1.68 12.15
C PHE A 28 11.47 2.73 12.52
N TYR A 29 10.20 2.35 12.52
CA TYR A 29 9.08 3.19 12.93
C TYR A 29 8.41 2.68 14.22
N PRO A 30 9.13 2.64 15.36
CA PRO A 30 8.52 2.28 16.64
C PRO A 30 7.49 3.33 17.07
N SER A 31 6.66 2.98 18.05
CA SER A 31 5.79 3.95 18.70
C SER A 31 6.61 5.12 19.26
N LEU A 32 6.15 6.33 18.97
CA LEU A 32 6.73 7.56 19.48
C LEU A 32 6.28 7.82 20.94
N PRO A 33 7.16 8.38 21.78
CA PRO A 33 6.88 8.59 23.21
C PRO A 33 5.88 9.70 23.46
N GLY A 34 5.84 10.71 22.59
CA GLY A 34 4.92 11.83 22.69
C GLY A 34 3.47 11.42 22.47
N GLN A 35 2.56 12.21 23.05
CA GLN A 35 1.13 11.99 22.87
C GLN A 35 0.76 12.16 21.40
N LEU A 36 0.23 11.09 20.80
CA LEU A 36 -0.31 11.15 19.44
C LEU A 36 -1.53 12.08 19.42
N PRO A 37 -1.68 12.92 18.37
CA PRO A 37 -2.89 13.72 18.22
C PRO A 37 -4.11 12.81 18.13
N GLU A 38 -5.27 13.34 18.53
CA GLU A 38 -6.53 12.60 18.51
C GLU A 38 -6.81 12.01 17.12
N GLY A 39 -7.27 10.76 17.09
CA GLY A 39 -7.51 10.00 15.85
C GLY A 39 -6.31 9.21 15.33
N PHE A 40 -5.06 9.56 15.69
CA PHE A 40 -3.90 8.77 15.24
C PHE A 40 -3.59 7.59 16.15
N SER A 41 -3.35 6.44 15.52
CA SER A 41 -2.89 5.21 16.19
C SER A 41 -1.52 4.74 15.69
N LEU A 42 -1.07 5.23 14.53
CA LEU A 42 0.23 4.92 13.94
C LEU A 42 1.13 6.15 13.97
N SER A 43 2.28 6.04 14.64
CA SER A 43 3.19 7.15 14.86
C SER A 43 3.79 7.72 13.58
N ILE A 44 4.05 6.88 12.58
CA ILE A 44 4.52 7.33 11.26
C ILE A 44 3.47 8.20 10.56
N ILE A 45 2.19 7.80 10.59
CA ILE A 45 1.12 8.58 9.96
C ILE A 45 0.90 9.92 10.69
N ALA A 46 1.01 9.93 12.03
CA ALA A 46 0.96 11.18 12.79
C ALA A 46 2.10 12.15 12.39
N LEU A 47 3.30 11.61 12.11
CA LEU A 47 4.42 12.39 11.62
C LEU A 47 4.18 12.90 10.19
N GLU A 48 3.72 12.03 9.28
CA GLU A 48 3.36 12.33 7.89
C GLU A 48 2.32 13.46 7.78
N PHE A 49 1.36 13.52 8.70
CA PHE A 49 0.31 14.55 8.73
C PHE A 49 0.60 15.73 9.65
N SER A 50 1.81 15.81 10.22
CA SER A 50 2.21 16.95 11.05
C SER A 50 2.12 18.27 10.26
N SER A 51 1.72 19.33 10.95
CA SER A 51 1.49 20.64 10.34
C SER A 51 2.60 21.67 10.59
N THR A 52 3.44 21.43 11.61
CA THR A 52 4.52 22.32 12.00
C THR A 52 5.69 21.53 12.58
N LEU A 53 6.87 22.14 12.63
CA LEU A 53 8.06 21.55 13.25
C LEU A 53 7.86 21.34 14.75
N ALA A 54 7.13 22.24 15.42
CA ALA A 54 6.80 22.10 16.84
C ALA A 54 5.95 20.85 17.10
N ASN A 55 4.92 20.61 16.27
CA ASN A 55 4.06 19.43 16.38
C ASN A 55 4.84 18.14 16.08
N ALA A 56 5.70 18.15 15.06
CA ALA A 56 6.56 17.00 14.78
C ALA A 56 7.54 16.75 15.95
N SER A 57 8.15 17.80 16.49
CA SER A 57 9.09 17.72 17.61
C SER A 57 8.45 17.18 18.89
N SER A 58 7.19 17.53 19.17
CA SER A 58 6.49 17.04 20.36
C SER A 58 6.24 15.53 20.32
N LEU A 59 6.13 14.92 19.13
CA LEU A 59 5.98 13.46 19.00
C LEU A 59 7.23 12.73 19.52
N PHE A 60 8.42 13.30 19.32
CA PHE A 60 9.68 12.66 19.72
C PHE A 60 10.09 12.95 21.17
N GLU A 61 9.47 13.93 21.84
CA GLU A 61 9.83 14.39 23.20
C GLU A 61 11.35 14.65 23.37
N GLY A 62 12.00 15.17 22.33
CA GLY A 62 13.45 15.44 22.33
C GLY A 62 14.35 14.19 22.22
N ASN A 63 13.78 12.99 21.98
CA ASN A 63 14.55 11.76 21.82
C ASN A 63 15.26 11.70 20.46
N LEU A 64 16.49 12.21 20.41
CA LEU A 64 17.30 12.27 19.18
C LEU A 64 17.65 10.88 18.61
N ALA A 65 17.76 9.85 19.46
CA ALA A 65 18.02 8.49 19.01
C ALA A 65 16.85 7.94 18.17
N LEU A 66 15.61 8.28 18.55
CA LEU A 66 14.43 7.95 17.76
C LEU A 66 14.37 8.75 16.46
N VAL A 67 14.77 10.02 16.46
CA VAL A 67 14.85 10.82 15.23
C VAL A 67 15.82 10.19 14.23
N HIS A 68 17.02 9.78 14.66
CA HIS A 68 17.97 9.06 13.80
C HIS A 68 17.43 7.71 13.29
N ARG A 69 16.69 6.98 14.14
CA ARG A 69 16.06 5.72 13.74
C ARG A 69 15.01 5.94 12.66
N TYR A 70 14.16 6.96 12.79
CA TYR A 70 13.18 7.37 11.77
C TYR A 70 13.87 7.83 10.48
N GLN A 71 14.93 8.62 10.58
CA GLN A 71 15.73 9.03 9.42
C GLN A 71 16.27 7.83 8.63
N THR A 72 16.73 6.80 9.34
CA THR A 72 17.14 5.53 8.73
C THR A 72 15.96 4.80 8.10
N GLY A 73 14.80 4.79 8.79
CA GLY A 73 13.53 4.28 8.27
C GLY A 73 13.18 4.86 6.91
N HIS A 74 13.14 6.20 6.79
CA HIS A 74 12.84 6.90 5.54
C HIS A 74 13.83 6.54 4.42
N SER A 75 15.10 6.34 4.76
CA SER A 75 16.13 5.94 3.79
C SER A 75 15.90 4.53 3.26
N ILE A 76 15.46 3.60 4.12
CA ILE A 76 15.10 2.22 3.72
C ILE A 76 13.77 2.21 2.96
N ASP A 77 12.85 3.11 3.29
CA ASP A 77 11.55 3.25 2.63
C ASP A 77 11.67 3.57 1.14
N MET A 78 12.77 4.24 0.74
CA MET A 78 13.12 4.45 -0.66
C MET A 78 13.26 3.14 -1.46
N LEU A 79 13.64 2.03 -0.83
CA LEU A 79 13.66 0.72 -1.48
C LEU A 79 12.27 0.06 -1.47
N TYR A 80 11.52 0.27 -0.39
CA TYR A 80 10.17 -0.26 -0.25
C TYR A 80 9.21 0.31 -1.29
N LEU A 81 9.30 1.62 -1.58
CA LEU A 81 8.45 2.25 -2.60
C LEU A 81 8.65 1.68 -4.00
N ILE A 82 9.89 1.34 -4.34
CA ILE A 82 10.21 0.69 -5.61
C ILE A 82 9.56 -0.69 -5.64
N THR A 83 9.64 -1.40 -4.53
CA THR A 83 9.16 -2.78 -4.41
C THR A 83 7.63 -2.85 -4.47
N TYR A 84 6.91 -2.01 -3.72
CA TYR A 84 5.44 -2.01 -3.80
C TYR A 84 4.93 -1.39 -5.10
N GLY A 85 5.62 -0.38 -5.64
CA GLY A 85 5.30 0.16 -6.96
C GLY A 85 5.39 -0.92 -8.04
N ALA A 86 6.45 -1.73 -8.01
CA ALA A 86 6.60 -2.88 -8.88
C ALA A 86 5.53 -3.95 -8.63
N PHE A 87 5.16 -4.23 -7.38
CA PHE A 87 4.09 -5.17 -7.03
C PHE A 87 2.74 -4.78 -7.63
N LEU A 88 2.29 -3.55 -7.38
CA LEU A 88 1.01 -3.04 -7.88
C LEU A 88 1.02 -2.88 -9.41
N GLY A 89 2.13 -2.40 -9.97
CA GLY A 89 2.33 -2.26 -11.42
C GLY A 89 2.28 -3.61 -12.14
N CYS A 90 3.00 -4.63 -11.63
CA CYS A 90 3.00 -5.97 -12.22
C CYS A 90 1.64 -6.66 -12.06
N ALA A 91 0.95 -6.47 -10.94
CA ALA A 91 -0.39 -7.01 -10.75
C ALA A 91 -1.37 -6.45 -11.79
N ASN A 92 -1.39 -5.12 -11.97
CA ASN A 92 -2.23 -4.46 -12.96
C ASN A 92 -1.83 -4.80 -14.39
N LEU A 93 -0.54 -4.91 -14.68
CA LEU A 93 -0.05 -5.38 -15.98
C LEU A 93 -0.50 -6.81 -16.29
N SER A 94 -0.47 -7.70 -15.30
CA SER A 94 -0.97 -9.08 -15.43
C SER A 94 -2.49 -9.09 -15.66
N GLY A 95 -3.22 -8.20 -14.99
CA GLY A 95 -4.64 -7.94 -15.24
C GLY A 95 -4.89 -7.46 -16.68
N TRP A 96 -4.08 -6.54 -17.19
CA TRP A 96 -4.17 -6.05 -18.57
C TRP A 96 -3.95 -7.18 -19.58
N TYR A 97 -2.93 -8.03 -19.40
CA TYR A 97 -2.69 -9.17 -20.27
C TYR A 97 -3.82 -10.22 -20.23
N THR A 98 -4.59 -10.26 -19.14
CA THR A 98 -5.70 -11.21 -18.95
C THR A 98 -7.01 -10.70 -19.53
N GLN A 99 -7.34 -9.42 -19.30
CA GLN A 99 -8.67 -8.86 -19.63
C GLN A 99 -8.65 -7.77 -20.71
N ARG A 100 -7.47 -7.21 -21.04
CA ARG A 100 -7.27 -6.10 -22.00
C ARG A 100 -8.14 -4.87 -21.73
N ARG A 101 -8.43 -4.58 -20.45
CA ARG A 101 -9.25 -3.43 -20.04
C ARG A 101 -8.41 -2.19 -19.79
N ALA A 102 -8.95 -1.02 -20.16
CA ALA A 102 -8.32 0.28 -19.90
C ALA A 102 -8.09 0.54 -18.41
N LEU A 103 -8.96 0.01 -17.53
CA LEU A 103 -8.80 0.09 -16.07
C LEU A 103 -7.43 -0.41 -15.60
N SER A 104 -6.89 -1.46 -16.20
CA SER A 104 -5.58 -1.97 -15.83
C SER A 104 -4.45 -0.99 -16.16
N LEU A 105 -4.59 -0.16 -17.21
CA LEU A 105 -3.63 0.89 -17.52
C LEU A 105 -3.70 2.02 -16.49
N ILE A 106 -4.90 2.39 -16.06
CA ILE A 106 -5.10 3.35 -14.96
C ILE A 106 -4.39 2.83 -13.70
N GLY A 107 -4.59 1.55 -13.35
CA GLY A 107 -3.94 0.96 -12.19
C GLY A 107 -2.41 0.94 -12.25
N ILE A 108 -1.81 0.75 -13.42
CA ILE A 108 -0.35 0.87 -13.63
C ILE A 108 0.12 2.31 -13.41
N ILE A 109 -0.57 3.28 -14.02
CA ILE A 109 -0.24 4.70 -13.88
C ILE A 109 -0.36 5.12 -12.42
N SER A 110 -1.44 4.75 -11.73
CA SER A 110 -1.64 5.02 -10.32
C SER A 110 -0.54 4.40 -9.45
N ALA A 111 -0.08 3.18 -9.73
CA ALA A 111 1.05 2.60 -9.00
C ALA A 111 2.33 3.44 -9.15
N GLY A 112 2.61 3.95 -10.36
CA GLY A 112 3.75 4.84 -10.62
C GLY A 112 3.64 6.18 -9.90
N ILE A 113 2.45 6.80 -9.91
CA ILE A 113 2.20 8.05 -9.19
C ILE A 113 2.33 7.82 -7.68
N ALA A 114 1.80 6.71 -7.14
CA ALA A 114 1.92 6.37 -5.74
C ALA A 114 3.38 6.28 -5.29
N ALA A 115 4.21 5.53 -6.02
CA ALA A 115 5.63 5.39 -5.70
C ALA A 115 6.40 6.72 -5.84
N SER A 116 6.06 7.54 -6.84
CA SER A 116 6.68 8.85 -7.03
C SER A 116 6.32 9.83 -5.91
N ALA A 117 5.05 9.80 -5.45
CA ALA A 117 4.60 10.59 -4.32
C ALA A 117 5.28 10.13 -3.02
N ASP A 118 5.39 8.82 -2.78
CA ASP A 118 6.09 8.27 -1.61
C ASP A 118 7.59 8.61 -1.59
N PHE A 119 8.21 8.69 -2.77
CA PHE A 119 9.60 9.15 -2.88
C PHE A 119 9.72 10.62 -2.46
N ALA A 120 8.86 11.48 -3.01
CA ALA A 120 8.86 12.90 -2.68
C ALA A 120 8.51 13.16 -1.21
N GLU A 121 7.61 12.35 -0.64
CA GLU A 121 7.26 12.34 0.77
C GLU A 121 8.45 11.97 1.66
N ASN A 122 9.16 10.89 1.34
CA ASN A 122 10.33 10.48 2.12
C ASN A 122 11.46 11.50 2.05
N LEU A 123 11.60 12.25 0.94
CA LEU A 123 12.51 13.40 0.88
C LEU A 123 12.12 14.49 1.90
N GLN A 124 10.83 14.81 2.02
CA GLN A 124 10.33 15.78 3.01
C GLN A 124 10.50 15.27 4.44
N LEU A 125 10.30 13.98 4.69
CA LEU A 125 10.50 13.36 6.01
C LEU A 125 11.99 13.28 6.41
N MET A 126 12.88 13.05 5.46
CA MET A 126 14.32 13.17 5.70
C MET A 126 14.72 14.62 6.02
N GLN A 127 14.16 15.61 5.32
CA GLN A 127 14.37 17.01 5.66
C GLN A 127 13.79 17.35 7.05
N LEU A 128 12.63 16.81 7.40
CA LEU A 128 12.02 16.95 8.73
C LEU A 128 12.94 16.42 9.83
N THR A 129 13.43 15.19 9.68
CA THR A 129 14.32 14.57 10.66
C THR A 129 15.66 15.32 10.76
N GLN A 130 16.21 15.84 9.66
CA GLN A 130 17.38 16.72 9.70
C GLN A 130 17.11 18.04 10.45
N ALA A 131 15.95 18.66 10.24
CA ALA A 131 15.55 19.88 10.94
C ALA A 131 15.37 19.63 12.45
N LEU A 132 14.78 18.49 12.84
CA LEU A 132 14.64 18.08 14.24
C LEU A 132 16.00 17.84 14.93
N LEU A 133 17.01 17.44 14.17
CA LEU A 133 18.39 17.29 14.64
C LEU A 133 19.18 18.62 14.65
N GLY A 134 18.58 19.73 14.19
CA GLY A 134 19.24 21.03 14.07
C GLY A 134 20.21 21.14 12.89
N ASN A 135 20.16 20.21 11.93
CA ASN A 135 21.10 20.11 10.81
C ASN A 135 20.54 20.63 9.47
N GLY A 136 19.32 21.18 9.45
CA GLY A 136 18.66 21.61 8.21
C GLY A 136 17.46 22.53 8.43
N SER A 137 16.85 22.97 7.33
CA SER A 137 15.61 23.76 7.36
C SER A 137 14.38 22.86 7.47
N ALA A 138 13.32 23.38 8.10
CA ALA A 138 12.05 22.68 8.15
C ALA A 138 11.52 22.37 6.72
N PRO A 139 10.86 21.22 6.52
CA PRO A 139 10.24 20.90 5.24
C PRO A 139 9.04 21.80 4.97
N ASP A 140 8.54 21.73 3.75
CA ASP A 140 7.22 22.26 3.45
C ASP A 140 6.15 21.25 3.88
N PHE A 141 5.51 21.52 5.02
CA PHE A 141 4.47 20.66 5.57
C PHE A 141 3.23 20.54 4.66
N TRP A 142 2.96 21.51 3.80
CA TRP A 142 1.88 21.40 2.83
C TRP A 142 2.25 20.39 1.73
N LEU A 143 3.48 20.47 1.19
CA LEU A 143 3.97 19.49 0.22
C LEU A 143 4.04 18.08 0.83
N LEU A 144 4.50 17.94 2.08
CA LEU A 144 4.50 16.67 2.79
C LEU A 144 3.09 16.04 2.78
N ARG A 145 2.07 16.76 3.27
CA ARG A 145 0.68 16.26 3.28
C ARG A 145 0.14 15.97 1.88
N LEU A 146 0.49 16.78 0.89
CA LEU A 146 0.09 16.54 -0.50
C LEU A 146 0.62 15.20 -1.00
N PHE A 147 1.91 14.92 -0.77
CA PHE A 147 2.54 13.68 -1.22
C PHE A 147 2.02 12.45 -0.45
N VAL A 148 1.86 12.53 0.87
CA VAL A 148 1.21 11.48 1.68
C VAL A 148 -0.19 11.18 1.16
N SER A 149 -0.99 12.22 0.92
CA SER A 149 -2.36 12.08 0.42
C SER A 149 -2.39 11.43 -0.96
N THR A 150 -1.51 11.87 -1.85
CA THR A 150 -1.39 11.36 -3.21
C THR A 150 -0.99 9.88 -3.20
N LYS A 151 -0.02 9.50 -2.37
CA LYS A 151 0.43 8.11 -2.17
C LYS A 151 -0.75 7.19 -1.85
N PHE A 152 -1.45 7.47 -0.75
CA PHE A 152 -2.55 6.60 -0.29
C PHE A 152 -3.73 6.57 -1.26
N LEU A 153 -4.10 7.71 -1.84
CA LEU A 153 -5.17 7.78 -2.84
C LEU A 153 -4.83 6.92 -4.06
N MET A 154 -3.60 7.02 -4.58
CA MET A 154 -3.20 6.29 -5.77
C MET A 154 -2.98 4.78 -5.51
N ILE A 155 -2.57 4.38 -4.30
CA ILE A 155 -2.59 2.97 -3.88
C ILE A 155 -4.01 2.43 -3.93
N SER A 156 -4.98 3.16 -3.35
CA SER A 156 -6.40 2.78 -3.36
C SER A 156 -6.94 2.63 -4.79
N VAL A 157 -6.68 3.61 -5.67
CA VAL A 157 -7.08 3.54 -7.09
C VAL A 157 -6.44 2.34 -7.81
N SER A 158 -5.16 2.09 -7.59
CA SER A 158 -4.45 0.97 -8.22
C SER A 158 -5.04 -0.39 -7.81
N LEU A 159 -5.42 -0.55 -6.54
CA LEU A 159 -6.09 -1.74 -6.04
C LEU A 159 -7.54 -1.88 -6.57
N LEU A 160 -8.30 -0.77 -6.62
CA LEU A 160 -9.66 -0.76 -7.16
C LEU A 160 -9.69 -1.25 -8.62
N CYS A 161 -8.68 -0.89 -9.42
CA CYS A 161 -8.56 -1.34 -10.81
C CYS A 161 -8.42 -2.87 -10.95
N LEU A 162 -7.99 -3.57 -9.89
CA LEU A 162 -7.89 -5.04 -9.85
C LEU A 162 -9.18 -5.74 -9.40
N VAL A 163 -10.17 -5.01 -8.89
CA VAL A 163 -11.44 -5.59 -8.43
C VAL A 163 -12.14 -6.42 -9.52
N PRO A 164 -12.27 -5.97 -10.78
CA PRO A 164 -12.92 -6.77 -11.83
C PRO A 164 -12.16 -8.05 -12.20
N LEU A 165 -10.86 -8.13 -11.89
CA LEU A 165 -10.05 -9.33 -12.09
C LEU A 165 -10.35 -10.40 -11.03
N LEU A 166 -10.58 -9.95 -9.79
CA LEU A 166 -10.63 -10.79 -8.60
C LEU A 166 -12.04 -11.07 -8.08
N TRP A 167 -13.06 -10.33 -8.52
CA TRP A 167 -14.44 -10.40 -8.03
C TRP A 167 -15.01 -11.83 -7.94
N ASN A 168 -14.77 -12.64 -8.98
CA ASN A 168 -15.26 -14.02 -9.08
C ASN A 168 -14.14 -15.07 -8.93
N ARG A 169 -13.09 -14.77 -8.16
CA ARG A 169 -11.91 -15.66 -8.00
C ARG A 169 -11.86 -16.34 -6.63
N GLY A 170 -12.98 -16.94 -6.23
CA GLY A 170 -13.13 -17.65 -4.95
C GLY A 170 -12.99 -16.74 -3.73
N TRP A 171 -12.81 -17.34 -2.55
CA TRP A 171 -12.79 -16.62 -1.27
C TRP A 171 -11.68 -15.56 -1.16
N LEU A 172 -10.46 -15.85 -1.65
CA LEU A 172 -9.35 -14.87 -1.66
C LEU A 172 -9.70 -13.63 -2.50
N GLY A 173 -10.33 -13.83 -3.66
CA GLY A 173 -10.80 -12.74 -4.50
C GLY A 173 -11.88 -11.91 -3.82
N ARG A 174 -12.84 -12.55 -3.14
CA ARG A 174 -13.89 -11.87 -2.38
C ARG A 174 -13.32 -11.01 -1.25
N ILE A 175 -12.40 -11.54 -0.44
CA ILE A 175 -11.75 -10.75 0.64
C ILE A 175 -10.97 -9.59 0.06
N PHE A 176 -10.19 -9.80 -1.00
CA PHE A 176 -9.50 -8.72 -1.71
C PHE A 176 -10.48 -7.62 -2.13
N CYS A 177 -11.56 -7.97 -2.81
CA CYS A 177 -12.54 -7.01 -3.31
C CYS A 177 -13.24 -6.26 -2.17
N THR A 178 -13.70 -6.94 -1.13
CA THR A 178 -14.31 -6.30 0.04
C THR A 178 -13.32 -5.36 0.73
N SER A 179 -12.09 -5.80 0.97
CA SER A 179 -11.07 -4.96 1.62
C SER A 179 -10.75 -3.71 0.79
N THR A 180 -10.67 -3.84 -0.53
CA THR A 180 -10.38 -2.74 -1.45
C THR A 180 -11.56 -1.77 -1.59
N LEU A 181 -12.79 -2.27 -1.60
CA LEU A 181 -13.99 -1.42 -1.62
C LEU A 181 -14.15 -0.63 -0.32
N LEU A 182 -13.79 -1.20 0.83
CA LEU A 182 -13.77 -0.51 2.12
C LEU A 182 -12.57 0.43 2.26
N LEU A 183 -11.45 0.12 1.60
CA LEU A 183 -10.25 0.96 1.61
C LEU A 183 -10.54 2.35 1.03
N ALA A 184 -11.32 2.44 -0.05
CA ALA A 184 -11.63 3.70 -0.71
C ALA A 184 -12.27 4.74 0.23
N PRO A 185 -13.39 4.45 0.92
CA PRO A 185 -13.97 5.42 1.88
C PRO A 185 -13.05 5.66 3.08
N CYS A 186 -12.33 4.66 3.62
CA CYS A 186 -11.38 4.90 4.72
C CYS A 186 -10.26 5.85 4.30
N THR A 187 -9.75 5.72 3.07
CA THR A 187 -8.76 6.62 2.50
C THR A 187 -9.33 8.03 2.42
N LEU A 188 -10.50 8.21 1.79
CA LEU A 188 -11.12 9.53 1.66
C LEU A 188 -11.38 10.20 3.03
N LEU A 189 -11.92 9.45 4.00
CA LEU A 189 -12.19 9.97 5.34
C LEU A 189 -10.89 10.40 6.06
N THR A 190 -9.83 9.61 5.93
CA THR A 190 -8.50 9.95 6.46
C THR A 190 -7.97 11.24 5.82
N LEU A 191 -8.07 11.36 4.50
CA LEU A 191 -7.60 12.55 3.77
C LEU A 191 -8.44 13.81 4.03
N LEU A 192 -9.69 13.65 4.47
CA LEU A 192 -10.57 14.73 4.93
C LEU A 192 -10.32 15.12 6.40
N GLY A 193 -9.37 14.47 7.08
CA GLY A 193 -8.96 14.79 8.46
C GLY A 193 -9.59 13.90 9.54
N ASN A 194 -10.38 12.89 9.19
CA ASN A 194 -10.89 11.90 10.15
C ASN A 194 -9.83 10.81 10.36
N PHE A 195 -8.79 11.16 11.11
CA PHE A 195 -7.59 10.33 11.22
C PHE A 195 -7.82 9.00 11.95
N GLU A 196 -8.96 8.80 12.63
CA GLU A 196 -9.33 7.48 13.19
C GLU A 196 -9.44 6.39 12.11
N PHE A 197 -9.66 6.78 10.85
CA PHE A 197 -9.69 5.87 9.71
C PHE A 197 -8.31 5.50 9.15
N SER A 198 -7.22 6.12 9.64
CA SER A 198 -5.86 5.85 9.17
C SER A 198 -5.38 4.42 9.45
N SER A 199 -5.72 3.86 10.62
CA SER A 199 -5.41 2.48 10.98
C SER A 199 -6.25 1.46 10.19
N PRO A 200 -7.59 1.61 10.08
CA PRO A 200 -8.37 0.81 9.14
C PRO A 200 -7.85 0.88 7.70
N MET A 201 -7.49 2.07 7.20
CA MET A 201 -6.94 2.26 5.86
C MET A 201 -5.67 1.42 5.65
N THR A 202 -4.67 1.55 6.53
CA THR A 202 -3.42 0.78 6.43
C THR A 202 -3.65 -0.72 6.60
N GLY A 203 -4.51 -1.14 7.53
CA GLY A 203 -4.90 -2.54 7.71
C GLY A 203 -5.56 -3.14 6.47
N LEU A 204 -6.44 -2.39 5.80
CA LEU A 204 -7.10 -2.81 4.57
C LEU A 204 -6.14 -2.90 3.38
N ILE A 205 -5.16 -1.98 3.27
CA ILE A 205 -4.07 -2.08 2.29
C ILE A 205 -3.29 -3.39 2.50
N MET A 206 -2.87 -3.67 3.74
CA MET A 206 -2.13 -4.88 4.06
C MET A 206 -2.94 -6.15 3.76
N LEU A 207 -4.22 -6.18 4.12
CA LEU A 207 -5.10 -7.30 3.83
C LEU A 207 -5.26 -7.53 2.31
N ALA A 208 -5.47 -6.45 1.55
CA ALA A 208 -5.56 -6.52 0.09
C ALA A 208 -4.25 -7.03 -0.53
N TRP A 209 -3.10 -6.56 -0.05
CA TRP A 209 -1.79 -6.98 -0.54
C TRP A 209 -1.51 -8.46 -0.26
N ILE A 210 -1.82 -8.94 0.94
CA ILE A 210 -1.69 -10.35 1.30
C ILE A 210 -2.60 -11.21 0.42
N CYS A 211 -3.88 -10.83 0.24
CA CYS A 211 -4.80 -11.57 -0.61
C CYS A 211 -4.32 -11.62 -2.06
N LEU A 212 -3.82 -10.50 -2.59
CA LEU A 212 -3.28 -10.40 -3.94
C LEU A 212 -2.02 -11.27 -4.12
N LEU A 213 -1.11 -11.25 -3.14
CA LEU A 213 0.08 -12.10 -3.12
C LEU A 213 -0.30 -13.58 -3.13
N LEU A 214 -1.15 -14.01 -2.20
CA LEU A 214 -1.59 -15.40 -2.10
C LEU A 214 -2.29 -15.86 -3.38
N TRP A 215 -3.13 -15.00 -3.96
CA TRP A 215 -3.78 -15.30 -5.23
C TRP A 215 -2.77 -15.41 -6.38
N ALA A 216 -1.79 -14.50 -6.48
CA ALA A 216 -0.76 -14.56 -7.51
C ALA A 216 0.10 -15.85 -7.40
N LEU A 217 0.43 -16.27 -6.18
CA LEU A 217 1.13 -17.54 -5.92
C LEU A 217 0.27 -18.76 -6.28
N LYS A 218 -1.04 -18.73 -5.98
CA LYS A 218 -1.99 -19.79 -6.36
C LYS A 218 -2.06 -19.95 -7.88
N VAL A 219 -2.23 -18.84 -8.61
CA VAL A 219 -2.29 -18.83 -10.08
C VAL A 219 -0.98 -19.32 -10.69
N ARG A 220 0.17 -18.90 -10.14
CA ARG A 220 1.49 -19.36 -10.58
C ARG A 220 1.64 -20.88 -10.47
N ASN A 221 1.18 -21.47 -9.37
CA ASN A 221 1.37 -22.89 -9.08
C ASN A 221 0.33 -23.80 -9.76
N GLY A 222 -0.59 -23.23 -10.55
CA GLY A 222 -1.64 -24.01 -11.24
C GLY A 222 -2.58 -24.73 -10.28
N LEU A 223 -2.67 -24.28 -9.02
CA LEU A 223 -3.51 -24.93 -8.01
C LEU A 223 -4.99 -24.77 -8.42
N PRO A 224 -5.77 -25.87 -8.45
CA PRO A 224 -7.15 -25.83 -8.90
C PRO A 224 -7.96 -24.82 -8.07
N ASN A 225 -8.97 -24.22 -8.70
CA ASN A 225 -10.00 -23.48 -7.99
C ASN A 225 -10.84 -24.47 -7.19
N THR A 226 -10.34 -24.89 -6.02
CA THR A 226 -11.13 -25.66 -5.07
C THR A 226 -12.30 -24.79 -4.60
N SER A 227 -13.47 -25.14 -5.14
CA SER A 227 -14.86 -24.77 -4.82
C SER A 227 -15.28 -23.29 -4.95
N ASP A 228 -15.99 -23.00 -6.03
CA ASP A 228 -17.35 -22.43 -5.96
C ASP A 228 -18.20 -23.33 -6.87
N GLY A 229 -19.18 -24.03 -6.29
CA GLY A 229 -19.85 -25.19 -6.89
C GLY A 229 -20.64 -24.88 -8.16
N GLU A 230 -20.12 -25.32 -9.31
CA GLU A 230 -20.98 -25.67 -10.43
C GLU A 230 -21.51 -27.09 -10.17
N PRO A 231 -22.83 -27.32 -10.11
CA PRO A 231 -23.34 -28.67 -10.24
C PRO A 231 -22.92 -29.18 -11.62
N GLU A 232 -22.28 -30.36 -11.65
CA GLU A 232 -22.17 -31.15 -12.86
C GLU A 232 -23.56 -31.22 -13.50
N ALA A 233 -23.74 -30.51 -14.61
CA ALA A 233 -24.84 -30.76 -15.51
C ALA A 233 -24.59 -32.14 -16.12
N LEU A 234 -25.02 -33.17 -15.39
CA LEU A 234 -25.09 -34.54 -15.87
C LEU A 234 -26.01 -34.51 -17.09
N GLY A 235 -25.38 -34.76 -18.25
CA GLY A 235 -25.97 -34.65 -19.55
C GLY A 235 -27.26 -35.46 -19.67
N THR A 236 -28.26 -34.82 -20.23
CA THR A 236 -29.32 -35.45 -20.99
C THR A 236 -28.71 -36.38 -22.04
N GLN A 237 -28.76 -37.69 -21.80
CA GLN A 237 -28.72 -38.67 -22.87
C GLN A 237 -30.16 -38.92 -23.34
N THR A 238 -30.51 -38.30 -24.46
CA THR A 238 -31.64 -38.70 -25.31
C THR A 238 -31.07 -39.25 -26.59
N SER A 239 -31.15 -40.57 -26.75
CA SER A 239 -31.49 -41.30 -27.98
C SER A 239 -31.37 -42.79 -27.72
#